data_AF-A0A7R9F9S6-F1
#
_entry.id   AF-A0A7R9F9S6-F1
#
_cell.length_a   1.000
_cell.length_b   1.000
_cell.length_c   1.000
_cell.angle_alpha   90.00
_cell.angle_beta   90.00
_cell.angle_gamma   90.00
#
_symmetry.space_group_name_H-M   'P 1'
#
loop_
_entity.id
_entity.type
_entity.pdbx_description
1 polymer ?
#
loop_
_entity_poly.entity_id
_entity_poly.type
_entity_poly.pdbx_seq_one_letter_code
_entity_poly.pdbx_strand_id
1 'polypeptide(L)'
;MEAKYFAELDERLIELVKSHPILYLLSDRNYKDNFMKENVWIEIAGRLGKAVPECKTRWRTIRDSYRKIKNKKKQKGSRAGAPAKSKYNDKKLRFLDEAILKR
;
A
#
# COMPACT_ATOMS: atom_id res chain seq x y z
N MET A 1 17.68 -13.06 -9.83
CA MET A 1 17.01 -13.70 -8.68
C MET A 1 16.27 -12.71 -7.76
N GLU A 2 16.28 -11.40 -8.01
CA GLU A 2 15.69 -10.39 -7.10
C GLU A 2 14.16 -10.26 -7.09
N ALA A 3 13.45 -10.67 -8.15
CA ALA A 3 12.01 -10.42 -8.25
C ALA A 3 11.16 -11.20 -7.21
N LYS A 4 11.67 -12.33 -6.71
CA LYS A 4 11.00 -13.15 -5.67
C LYS A 4 11.17 -12.56 -4.26
N TYR A 5 12.33 -11.97 -3.95
CA TYR A 5 12.62 -11.45 -2.61
C TYR A 5 11.80 -10.21 -2.27
N PHE A 6 11.53 -9.37 -3.28
CA PHE A 6 10.69 -8.20 -3.08
C PHE A 6 9.22 -8.56 -2.80
N ALA A 7 8.70 -9.67 -3.34
CA ALA A 7 7.28 -10.02 -3.17
C ALA A 7 6.95 -10.38 -1.71
N GLU A 8 7.78 -11.16 -1.04
CA GLU A 8 7.55 -11.54 0.36
C GLU A 8 7.70 -10.33 1.31
N LEU A 9 8.70 -9.48 1.07
CA LEU A 9 8.86 -8.23 1.81
C LEU A 9 7.68 -7.29 1.59
N ASP A 10 7.11 -7.24 0.39
CA ASP A 10 5.92 -6.45 0.10
C ASP A 10 4.71 -6.96 0.85
N GLU A 11 4.52 -8.27 0.92
CA GLU A 11 3.43 -8.86 1.69
C GLU A 11 3.54 -8.51 3.16
N ARG A 12 4.74 -8.63 3.73
CA ARG A 12 5.00 -8.29 5.13
C ARG A 12 4.83 -6.79 5.39
N LEU A 13 5.28 -5.95 4.47
CA LEU A 13 5.04 -4.51 4.50
C LEU A 13 3.55 -4.18 4.47
N ILE A 14 2.77 -4.85 3.61
CA ILE A 14 1.32 -4.66 3.52
C ILE A 14 0.64 -5.04 4.84
N GLU A 15 1.02 -6.14 5.47
CA GLU A 15 0.43 -6.61 6.73
C GLU A 15 0.76 -5.68 7.91
N LEU A 16 1.99 -5.18 7.96
CA LEU A 16 2.38 -4.18 8.95
C LEU A 16 1.61 -2.87 8.73
N VAL A 17 1.58 -2.33 7.51
CA VAL A 17 0.83 -1.09 7.23
C VAL A 17 -0.65 -1.26 7.50
N LYS A 18 -1.24 -2.43 7.20
CA LYS A 18 -2.64 -2.76 7.51
C LYS A 18 -2.94 -2.65 9.01
N SER A 19 -1.98 -2.99 9.86
CA SER A 19 -2.11 -2.91 11.31
C SER A 19 -2.02 -1.46 11.83
N HIS A 20 -1.51 -0.53 11.02
CA HIS A 20 -1.33 0.88 11.38
C HIS A 20 -2.18 1.80 10.48
N PRO A 21 -3.48 1.97 10.79
CA PRO A 21 -4.39 2.82 10.02
C PRO A 21 -3.91 4.26 9.82
N ILE A 22 -3.13 4.80 10.76
CA ILE A 22 -2.58 6.17 10.71
C ILE A 22 -1.77 6.46 9.42
N LEU A 23 -1.26 5.42 8.75
CA LEU A 23 -0.46 5.56 7.52
C LEU A 23 -1.31 5.76 6.27
N TYR A 24 -2.58 5.34 6.28
CA TYR A 24 -3.43 5.35 5.09
C TYR A 24 -4.84 5.90 5.31
N LEU A 25 -5.41 5.82 6.52
CA LEU A 25 -6.74 6.36 6.83
C LEU A 25 -6.67 7.86 7.11
N LEU A 26 -7.19 8.66 6.18
CA LEU A 26 -7.41 10.10 6.36
C LEU A 26 -8.48 10.42 7.43
N SER A 27 -9.33 9.45 7.77
CA SER A 27 -10.36 9.59 8.80
C SER A 27 -9.81 9.41 10.23
N ASP A 28 -8.54 9.02 10.37
CA ASP A 28 -7.91 8.91 11.68
C ASP A 28 -7.60 10.31 12.24
N ARG A 29 -7.98 10.58 13.49
CA ARG A 29 -7.69 11.86 14.16
C ARG A 29 -6.20 12.14 14.23
N ASN A 30 -5.38 11.09 14.32
CA ASN A 30 -3.94 11.16 14.40
C ASN A 30 -3.29 11.18 13.01
N TYR A 31 -4.06 11.15 11.92
CA TYR A 31 -3.52 11.28 10.56
C TYR A 31 -2.81 12.62 10.33
N LYS A 32 -3.09 13.69 11.10
CA LYS A 32 -2.33 14.95 10.98
C LYS A 32 -0.99 14.92 11.73
N ASP A 33 -0.77 13.92 12.57
CA ASP A 33 0.44 13.80 13.36
C ASP A 33 1.56 13.14 12.54
N ASN A 34 2.47 13.97 12.03
CA ASN A 34 3.64 13.50 11.28
C ASN A 34 4.62 12.73 12.15
N PHE A 35 4.69 13.03 13.46
CA PHE A 35 5.59 12.36 14.38
C PHE A 35 5.14 10.91 14.62
N MET A 36 3.84 10.70 14.83
CA MET A 36 3.29 9.35 14.96
C MET A 36 3.48 8.52 13.69
N LYS A 37 3.27 9.11 12.51
CA LYS A 37 3.52 8.43 11.24
C LYS A 37 4.98 8.03 11.09
N GLU A 38 5.89 8.94 11.42
CA GLU A 38 7.32 8.66 11.36
C GLU A 38 7.70 7.51 12.29
N ASN A 39 7.21 7.53 13.53
CA ASN A 39 7.48 6.48 14.51
C ASN A 39 6.99 5.11 14.02
N VAL A 40 5.79 5.05 13.45
CA VAL A 40 5.28 3.81 12.85
C VAL A 40 6.15 3.37 11.67
N TRP A 41 6.59 4.28 10.80
CA TRP A 41 7.49 3.92 9.71
C TRP A 41 8.82 3.37 10.21
N ILE A 42 9.37 3.94 11.29
CA ILE A 42 10.59 3.46 11.95
C ILE A 42 10.37 2.04 12.49
N GLU A 43 9.24 1.79 13.16
CA GLU A 43 8.89 0.45 13.66
C GLU A 43 8.78 -0.58 12.53
N ILE A 44 8.06 -0.24 11.45
CA ILE A 44 7.91 -1.10 10.27
C ILE A 44 9.27 -1.40 9.63
N ALA A 45 10.10 -0.37 9.47
CA ALA A 45 11.44 -0.48 8.90
C ALA A 45 12.33 -1.39 9.75
N GLY A 46 12.29 -1.24 11.08
CA GLY A 46 12.98 -2.11 12.03
C GLY A 46 12.52 -3.57 11.93
N ARG A 47 11.20 -3.82 11.83
CA ARG A 47 10.65 -5.17 11.67
C ARG A 47 11.02 -5.83 10.35
N LEU A 48 11.24 -5.04 9.29
CA LEU A 48 11.65 -5.53 7.97
C LEU A 48 13.18 -5.59 7.80
N GLY A 49 13.95 -5.04 8.75
CA GLY A 49 15.40 -4.90 8.61
C GLY A 49 15.79 -4.01 7.42
N LYS A 50 15.00 -2.97 7.14
CA LYS A 50 15.18 -2.06 6.00
C LYS A 50 15.20 -0.61 6.44
N ALA A 51 15.66 0.28 5.56
CA ALA A 51 15.59 1.70 5.84
C ALA A 51 14.14 2.21 5.66
N VAL A 52 13.71 3.12 6.54
CA VAL A 52 12.45 3.86 6.41
C VAL A 52 12.19 4.40 4.99
N PRO A 53 13.14 5.07 4.31
CA PRO A 53 12.93 5.55 2.94
C PRO A 53 12.68 4.42 1.93
N GLU A 54 13.28 3.25 2.10
CA GLU A 54 13.02 2.09 1.24
C GLU A 54 11.59 1.58 1.43
N CYS A 55 11.15 1.42 2.68
CA CYS A 55 9.78 1.01 3.01
C CYS A 55 8.75 2.00 2.46
N LYS A 56 8.98 3.31 2.66
CA LYS A 56 8.11 4.38 2.13
C LYS A 56 8.03 4.34 0.59
N THR A 57 9.16 4.17 -0.09
CA THR A 57 9.23 4.08 -1.55
C THR A 57 8.49 2.84 -2.06
N ARG A 58 8.71 1.69 -1.41
CA ARG A 58 8.08 0.44 -1.80
C ARG A 58 6.57 0.49 -1.62
N TRP A 59 6.12 1.00 -0.48
CA TRP A 59 4.70 1.20 -0.20
C TRP A 59 4.03 2.11 -1.24
N ARG A 60 4.71 3.17 -1.67
CA ARG A 60 4.23 4.05 -2.75
C ARG A 60 3.99 3.27 -4.04
N THR A 61 4.92 2.41 -4.44
CA THR A 61 4.79 1.56 -5.64
C THR A 61 3.63 0.59 -5.53
N ILE A 62 3.44 -0.06 -4.37
CA ILE A 62 2.32 -0.98 -4.10
C ILE A 62 0.99 -0.23 -4.23
N ARG A 63 0.87 0.93 -3.55
CA ARG A 63 -0.34 1.76 -3.56
C ARG A 63 -0.67 2.31 -4.95
N ASP A 64 0.33 2.78 -5.70
CA ASP A 64 0.14 3.27 -7.07
C ASP A 64 -0.33 2.15 -8.01
N SER A 65 0.29 0.98 -7.90
CA SER A 65 -0.12 -0.22 -8.65
C SER A 65 -1.58 -0.58 -8.34
N TYR A 66 -1.96 -0.60 -7.06
CA TYR A 66 -3.34 -0.88 -6.64
C TYR A 66 -4.32 0.16 -7.17
N ARG A 67 -3.97 1.46 -7.09
CA ARG A 67 -4.82 2.56 -7.60
C ARG A 67 -5.03 2.46 -9.11
N LYS A 68 -3.98 2.16 -9.88
CA LYS A 68 -4.07 1.94 -11.34
C LYS A 68 -5.03 0.80 -11.68
N ILE A 69 -4.96 -0.31 -10.95
CA ILE A 69 -5.86 -1.46 -11.15
C ILE A 69 -7.30 -1.09 -10.79
N LYS A 70 -7.53 -0.43 -9.65
CA LYS A 70 -8.87 0.00 -9.24
C LYS A 70 -9.48 1.03 -10.19
N ASN A 71 -8.70 1.98 -10.70
CA ASN A 71 -9.17 2.97 -11.67
C ASN A 71 -9.54 2.30 -13.01
N LYS A 72 -8.74 1.34 -13.48
CA LYS A 72 -9.08 0.51 -14.65
C LYS A 72 -10.35 -0.33 -14.43
N LYS A 73 -10.56 -0.87 -13.22
CA LYS A 73 -11.82 -1.57 -12.86
C LYS A 73 -13.03 -0.62 -12.88
N LYS A 74 -12.88 0.65 -12.47
CA LYS A 74 -13.94 1.67 -12.56
C LYS A 74 -14.23 2.15 -13.99
N GLN A 75 -13.21 2.21 -14.86
CA GLN A 75 -13.34 2.64 -16.26
C GLN A 75 -13.93 1.57 -17.20
N LYS A 76 -14.58 0.52 -16.68
CA LYS A 76 -15.20 -0.57 -17.45
C LYS A 76 -16.48 -0.16 -18.20
N GLY A 77 -16.51 1.07 -18.71
CA GLY A 77 -17.47 1.62 -19.66
C GLY A 77 -16.88 1.93 -21.04
N SER A 78 -15.57 1.80 -21.28
CA SER A 78 -15.02 1.90 -22.65
C SER A 78 -13.64 1.28 -22.83
N ARG A 79 -13.55 0.45 -23.87
CA ARG A 79 -12.39 -0.17 -24.51
C ARG A 79 -11.75 -1.39 -23.83
N ALA A 80 -11.78 -2.47 -24.60
CA ALA A 80 -11.20 -3.78 -24.36
C ALA A 80 -9.68 -3.68 -24.10
N GLY A 81 -9.27 -4.16 -22.93
CA GLY A 81 -7.89 -4.49 -22.60
C GLY A 81 -7.94 -5.47 -21.45
N ALA A 82 -7.22 -6.60 -21.56
CA ALA A 82 -7.27 -7.69 -20.59
C ALA A 82 -7.15 -7.18 -19.14
N PRO A 83 -7.85 -7.81 -18.16
CA PRO A 83 -7.76 -7.40 -16.78
C PRO A 83 -6.30 -7.51 -16.33
N ALA A 84 -5.67 -6.38 -16.04
CA ALA A 84 -4.32 -6.38 -15.48
C ALA A 84 -4.37 -7.13 -14.14
N LYS A 85 -3.86 -8.36 -14.11
CA LYS A 85 -3.74 -9.15 -12.89
C LYS A 85 -2.85 -8.35 -11.92
N SER A 86 -3.37 -8.08 -10.73
CA SER A 86 -2.60 -7.44 -9.68
C SER A 86 -1.40 -8.32 -9.33
N LYS A 87 -0.20 -7.73 -9.33
CA LYS A 87 1.02 -8.40 -8.84
C LYS A 87 0.92 -8.74 -7.35
N TYR A 88 0.02 -8.06 -6.63
CA TYR A 88 -0.23 -8.23 -5.20
C TYR A 88 -1.64 -8.79 -4.97
N ASN A 89 -1.81 -9.62 -3.94
CA ASN A 89 -3.08 -10.24 -3.61
C ASN A 89 -4.15 -9.16 -3.33
N ASP A 90 -5.12 -8.98 -4.24
CA ASP A 90 -6.18 -7.94 -4.20
C ASP A 90 -6.91 -7.95 -2.84
N LYS A 91 -7.05 -9.12 -2.20
CA LYS A 91 -7.64 -9.28 -0.86
C LYS A 91 -6.82 -8.59 0.24
N LYS A 92 -5.49 -8.66 0.19
CA LYS A 92 -4.60 -8.06 1.19
C LYS A 92 -4.61 -6.53 1.10
N LEU A 93 -4.91 -5.95 -0.07
CA LEU A 93 -4.91 -4.49 -0.30
C LEU A 93 -6.31 -3.85 -0.20
N ARG A 94 -7.37 -4.64 0.02
CA ARG A 94 -8.75 -4.16 0.10
C ARG A 94 -8.96 -3.12 1.22
N PHE A 95 -8.15 -3.16 2.29
CA PHE A 95 -8.22 -2.15 3.34
C PHE A 95 -7.86 -0.73 2.84
N LEU A 96 -7.15 -0.61 1.71
CA LEU A 96 -6.88 0.66 1.05
C LEU A 96 -8.07 1.20 0.28
N ASP A 97 -9.13 0.40 0.08
CA ASP A 97 -10.32 0.88 -0.61
C ASP A 97 -10.95 2.06 0.12
N GLU A 98 -10.99 2.01 1.45
CA GLU A 98 -11.53 3.06 2.31
C GLU A 98 -10.70 4.35 2.25
N ALA A 99 -9.37 4.21 2.21
CA ALA A 99 -8.45 5.34 2.09
C ALA A 99 -8.41 6.00 0.71
N ILE A 100 -8.66 5.23 -0.36
CA ILE A 100 -8.60 5.74 -1.74
C ILE A 100 -9.95 6.33 -2.18
N LEU A 101 -11.07 5.96 -1.54
CA LEU A 101 -12.42 6.39 -1.94
C LEU A 101 -12.88 7.74 -1.38
N LYS A 102 -12.29 8.24 -0.28
CA LYS A 102 -12.58 9.57 0.25
C LYS A 102 -11.61 10.60 -0.36
N ARG A 103 -11.93 11.07 -1.56
CA ARG A 103 -11.31 12.25 -2.16
C ARG A 103 -12.39 13.27 -2.48
#